data_AF-A0A1V5JYG4-F1
#
_entry.id   AF-A0A1V5JYG4-F1
#
_cell.length_a   1.000
_cell.length_b   1.000
_cell.length_c   1.000
_cell.angle_alpha   90.00
_cell.angle_beta   90.00
_cell.angle_gamma   90.00
#
_symmetry.space_group_name_H-M   'P 1'
#
loop_
_entity.id
_entity.type
_entity.pdbx_description
1 polymer ?
#
loop_
_entity_poly.entity_id
_entity_poly.type
_entity_poly.pdbx_seq_one_letter_code
_entity_poly.pdbx_strand_id
1 'polypeptide(L)'
;MLDIVSNPQGLRIVELDAAQIPRALDDVDLAFINTNYAMAAGYIPGRDAVFMEKADSPWVNIIAVKAGREKDPALLDLVEAYHSKAVIDYVAQHYEGSLFLGF
;
A
#
# COMPACT_ATOMS: atom_id res chain seq x y z
N MET A 1 -6.24 -14.42 14.59
CA MET A 1 -6.36 -15.58 13.68
C MET A 1 -7.62 -16.46 13.93
N LEU A 2 -8.83 -16.03 13.52
CA LEU A 2 -10.07 -16.83 13.69
C LEU A 2 -10.68 -17.36 12.39
N ASP A 3 -10.22 -16.87 11.24
CA ASP A 3 -10.86 -17.14 9.94
C ASP A 3 -10.08 -18.12 9.04
N ILE A 4 -8.96 -18.68 9.52
CA ILE A 4 -8.19 -19.69 8.76
C ILE A 4 -8.87 -21.06 8.91
N VAL A 5 -9.61 -21.47 7.90
CA VAL A 5 -10.33 -22.76 7.88
C VAL A 5 -9.43 -23.97 7.57
N SER A 6 -8.26 -23.74 6.94
CA SER A 6 -7.30 -24.80 6.58
C SER A 6 -5.89 -24.23 6.48
N ASN A 7 -4.91 -25.00 6.98
CA ASN A 7 -3.48 -24.66 6.93
C ASN A 7 -2.64 -25.94 6.65
N PRO A 8 -2.70 -26.48 5.42
CA PRO A 8 -2.07 -27.75 5.08
C PRO A 8 -0.53 -27.69 5.17
N GLN A 9 0.04 -26.50 5.09
CA GLN A 9 1.49 -26.28 5.19
C GLN A 9 1.96 -26.01 6.63
N GLY A 10 1.06 -26.00 7.61
CA GLY A 10 1.43 -25.78 9.01
C GLY A 10 2.09 -24.42 9.27
N LEU A 11 1.77 -23.40 8.46
CA LEU A 11 2.36 -22.07 8.57
C LEU A 11 2.06 -21.45 9.93
N ARG A 12 3.09 -20.88 10.56
CA ARG A 12 2.92 -20.08 11.78
C ARG A 12 2.71 -18.63 11.39
N ILE A 13 1.52 -18.10 11.69
CA ILE A 13 1.22 -16.68 11.46
C ILE A 13 1.71 -15.88 12.67
N VAL A 14 2.55 -14.89 12.42
CA VAL A 14 3.06 -13.97 13.43
C VAL A 14 2.46 -12.59 13.15
N GLU A 15 1.62 -12.12 14.07
CA GLU A 15 1.00 -10.80 13.97
C GLU A 15 1.97 -9.77 14.58
N LEU A 16 2.29 -8.72 13.82
CA LEU A 16 3.17 -7.62 14.21
C LEU A 16 2.53 -6.29 13.81
N ASP A 17 2.97 -5.20 14.46
CA ASP A 17 2.67 -3.86 13.95
C ASP A 17 3.28 -3.68 12.55
N ALA A 18 2.51 -3.08 11.63
CA ALA A 18 2.87 -2.98 10.21
C ALA A 18 4.25 -2.34 9.98
N ALA A 19 4.64 -1.36 10.81
CA ALA A 19 5.93 -0.68 10.69
C ALA A 19 7.12 -1.55 11.13
N GLN A 20 6.87 -2.65 11.84
CA GLN A 20 7.91 -3.58 12.29
C GLN A 20 8.18 -4.69 11.26
N ILE A 21 7.20 -5.00 10.40
CA ILE A 21 7.27 -6.15 9.49
C ILE A 21 8.52 -6.14 8.58
N PRO A 22 8.95 -5.02 7.97
CA PRO A 22 10.17 -5.03 7.14
C PRO A 22 11.43 -5.49 7.88
N ARG A 23 11.54 -5.21 9.19
CA ARG A 23 12.70 -5.61 10.00
C ARG A 23 12.66 -7.06 10.44
N ALA A 24 11.48 -7.68 10.40
CA ALA A 24 11.31 -9.09 10.74
C ALA A 24 11.53 -10.02 9.54
N LEU A 25 11.81 -9.48 8.34
CA LEU A 25 12.00 -10.27 7.12
C LEU A 25 13.09 -11.33 7.23
N ASP A 26 14.16 -11.06 7.99
CA ASP A 26 15.25 -12.03 8.20
C ASP A 26 14.86 -13.20 9.13
N ASP A 27 13.76 -13.06 9.88
CA ASP A 27 13.28 -14.04 10.86
C ASP A 27 12.10 -14.88 10.37
N VAL A 28 11.59 -14.62 9.15
CA VAL A 28 10.41 -15.30 8.57
C VAL A 28 10.64 -15.72 7.13
N ASP A 29 9.93 -16.75 6.69
CA ASP A 29 10.01 -17.20 5.28
C ASP A 29 9.28 -16.24 4.32
N LEU A 30 8.20 -15.60 4.78
CA LEU A 30 7.36 -14.68 4.02
C LEU A 30 6.82 -13.59 4.92
N ALA A 31 6.71 -12.37 4.40
CA ALA A 31 6.07 -11.27 5.08
C ALA A 31 5.13 -10.50 4.14
N PHE A 32 3.97 -10.11 4.67
CA PHE A 32 3.02 -9.24 3.99
C PHE A 32 3.26 -7.81 4.47
N ILE A 33 3.77 -6.95 3.59
CA ILE A 33 4.25 -5.61 3.94
C ILE A 33 3.50 -4.57 3.11
N ASN A 34 2.98 -3.52 3.75
CA ASN A 34 2.42 -2.39 3.01
C ASN A 34 3.51 -1.68 2.18
N THR A 35 3.17 -1.29 0.95
CA THR A 35 4.10 -0.65 -0.01
C THR A 35 4.90 0.50 0.60
N ASN A 36 4.28 1.37 1.41
CA ASN A 36 4.96 2.50 2.05
C ASN A 36 6.09 2.06 3.00
N TYR A 37 5.91 0.97 3.76
CA TYR A 37 6.93 0.44 4.66
C TYR A 37 8.00 -0.35 3.90
N ALA A 38 7.63 -1.09 2.86
CA ALA A 38 8.58 -1.79 2.00
C ALA A 38 9.54 -0.78 1.33
N MET A 39 9.00 0.29 0.74
CA MET A 39 9.80 1.34 0.12
C MET A 39 10.69 2.08 1.13
N ALA A 40 10.17 2.39 2.33
CA ALA A 40 10.97 3.00 3.40
C ALA A 40 12.13 2.10 3.86
N ALA A 41 11.99 0.77 3.74
CA ALA A 41 13.02 -0.21 4.02
C ALA A 41 13.96 -0.49 2.81
N GLY A 42 13.78 0.22 1.69
CA GLY A 42 14.64 0.11 0.51
C GLY A 42 14.24 -0.97 -0.50
N TYR A 43 13.09 -1.62 -0.31
CA TYR A 43 12.54 -2.56 -1.29
C TYR A 43 11.78 -1.82 -2.39
N ILE A 44 11.79 -2.41 -3.59
CA ILE A 44 10.98 -1.99 -4.73
C ILE A 44 9.92 -3.07 -4.95
N PRO A 45 8.69 -2.91 -4.44
CA PRO A 45 7.65 -3.95 -4.53
C PRO A 45 7.40 -4.49 -5.94
N GLY A 46 7.46 -3.65 -6.98
CA GLY A 46 7.33 -4.10 -8.38
C GLY A 46 8.43 -5.05 -8.87
N ARG A 47 9.54 -5.17 -8.13
CA ARG A 47 10.70 -6.03 -8.43
C ARG A 47 10.91 -7.13 -7.39
N ASP A 48 10.84 -6.77 -6.11
CA ASP A 48 11.30 -7.60 -5.00
C ASP A 48 10.18 -8.46 -4.40
N ALA A 49 8.90 -8.11 -4.63
CA ALA A 49 7.79 -8.88 -4.11
C ALA A 49 7.62 -10.21 -4.86
N VAL A 50 7.55 -11.32 -4.13
CA VAL A 50 7.24 -12.65 -4.70
C VAL A 50 5.76 -12.78 -5.11
N PHE A 51 4.91 -11.95 -4.52
CA PHE A 51 3.50 -11.82 -4.84
C PHE A 51 3.05 -10.39 -4.55
N MET A 52 2.28 -9.81 -5.47
CA MET A 52 1.75 -8.46 -5.33
C MET A 52 0.26 -8.49 -5.65
N GLU A 53 -0.52 -7.74 -4.87
CA GLU A 53 -1.93 -7.55 -5.16
C GLU A 53 -2.12 -6.86 -6.52
N LYS A 54 -3.19 -7.22 -7.23
CA LYS A 54 -3.52 -6.58 -8.51
C LYS A 54 -4.07 -5.18 -8.26
N ALA A 55 -3.90 -4.29 -9.25
CA ALA A 55 -4.42 -2.92 -9.18
C ALA A 55 -5.95 -2.85 -9.05
N ASP A 56 -6.68 -3.87 -9.51
CA ASP A 56 -8.11 -4.03 -9.26
C ASP A 56 -8.33 -4.60 -7.84
N SER A 57 -8.29 -3.70 -6.86
CA SER A 57 -8.35 -4.01 -5.43
C SER A 57 -9.24 -3.00 -4.70
N PRO A 58 -9.95 -3.41 -3.63
CA PRO A 58 -10.73 -2.50 -2.79
C PRO A 58 -9.87 -1.53 -1.96
N TRP A 59 -8.53 -1.63 -1.97
CA TRP A 59 -7.64 -0.91 -1.05
C TRP A 59 -7.07 0.41 -1.59
N VAL A 60 -7.87 1.16 -2.35
CA VAL A 60 -7.48 2.50 -2.80
C VAL A 60 -7.29 3.44 -1.60
N ASN A 61 -6.13 4.10 -1.53
CA ASN A 61 -5.87 5.13 -0.53
C ASN A 61 -6.74 6.36 -0.80
N ILE A 62 -7.27 6.98 0.26
CA ILE A 62 -8.19 8.12 0.16
C ILE A 62 -7.64 9.39 0.80
N ILE A 63 -8.07 10.53 0.28
CA ILE A 63 -7.96 11.81 0.99
C ILE A 63 -9.16 11.90 1.94
N ALA A 64 -8.89 11.83 3.24
CA ALA A 64 -9.92 11.94 4.28
C ALA A 64 -9.97 13.35 4.86
N VAL A 65 -11.19 13.86 5.07
CA VAL A 65 -11.44 15.17 5.71
C VAL A 65 -12.40 15.01 6.87
N LYS A 66 -12.40 15.99 7.79
CA LYS A 66 -13.41 16.04 8.85
C LYS A 66 -14.80 16.22 8.23
N ALA A 67 -15.80 15.50 8.75
CA ALA A 67 -17.18 15.61 8.32
C ALA A 67 -17.67 17.08 8.30
N GLY A 68 -18.37 17.46 7.24
CA GLY A 68 -18.84 18.82 6.97
C GLY A 68 -17.87 19.71 6.18
N ARG A 69 -16.66 19.22 5.88
CA ARG A 69 -15.67 19.94 5.05
C ARG A 69 -15.53 19.41 3.62
N GLU A 70 -16.33 18.42 3.23
CA GLU A 70 -16.22 17.73 1.94
C GLU A 70 -16.40 18.68 0.74
N LYS A 71 -17.04 19.84 0.96
CA LYS A 71 -17.31 20.86 -0.06
C LYS A 71 -16.49 22.15 0.12
N ASP A 72 -15.48 22.11 0.99
CA ASP A 72 -14.56 23.23 1.17
C ASP A 72 -13.79 23.47 -0.15
N PRO A 73 -13.89 24.66 -0.77
CA PRO A 73 -13.26 24.92 -2.07
C PRO A 73 -11.77 24.61 -2.09
N ALA A 74 -11.05 24.94 -1.02
CA ALA A 74 -9.61 24.69 -0.97
C ALA A 74 -9.26 23.19 -0.93
N LEU A 75 -10.16 22.36 -0.39
CA LEU A 75 -9.98 20.90 -0.38
C LEU A 75 -10.34 20.29 -1.74
N LEU A 76 -11.31 20.86 -2.44
CA LEU A 76 -11.64 20.46 -3.82
C LEU A 76 -10.48 20.79 -4.76
N ASP A 77 -9.89 21.98 -4.65
CA ASP A 77 -8.70 22.37 -5.42
C ASP A 77 -7.52 21.40 -5.17
N LEU A 78 -7.35 20.95 -3.93
CA LEU A 78 -6.34 19.93 -3.58
C LEU A 78 -6.60 18.59 -4.27
N VAL A 79 -7.86 18.12 -4.28
CA VAL A 79 -8.23 16.86 -4.95
C VAL A 79 -7.98 16.96 -6.46
N GLU A 80 -8.37 18.08 -7.09
CA GLU A 80 -8.12 18.30 -8.52
C GLU A 80 -6.62 18.34 -8.84
N ALA A 81 -5.82 19.01 -8.01
CA ALA A 81 -4.37 19.02 -8.16
C ALA A 81 -3.76 17.63 -7.98
N TYR A 82 -4.26 16.84 -7.03
CA TYR A 82 -3.82 15.46 -6.80
C TYR A 82 -4.17 14.55 -7.98
N HIS A 83 -5.32 14.78 -8.62
CA HIS A 83 -5.76 14.04 -9.80
C HIS A 83 -5.16 14.54 -11.13
N SER A 84 -4.15 15.40 -11.07
CA SER A 84 -3.55 15.98 -12.26
C SER A 84 -2.64 15.01 -13.01
N LYS A 85 -2.47 15.27 -14.31
CA LYS A 85 -1.49 14.55 -15.15
C LYS A 85 -0.08 14.60 -14.56
N ALA A 86 0.29 15.69 -13.90
CA ALA A 86 1.61 15.83 -13.28
C ALA A 86 1.84 14.76 -12.19
N VAL A 87 0.82 14.45 -11.39
CA VAL A 87 0.90 13.39 -10.36
C VAL A 87 0.93 12.01 -11.02
N ILE A 88 0.12 11.78 -12.05
CA ILE A 88 0.13 10.52 -12.82
C ILE A 88 1.51 10.25 -13.40
N ASP A 89 2.10 11.23 -14.08
CA ASP A 89 3.42 11.13 -14.70
C ASP A 89 4.51 10.93 -13.63
N TYR A 90 4.42 11.67 -12.52
CA TYR A 90 5.36 11.53 -11.41
C TYR A 90 5.33 10.10 -10.87
N VAL A 91 4.14 9.54 -10.65
CA VAL A 91 4.01 8.18 -10.11
C VAL A 91 4.60 7.14 -11.05
N ALA A 92 4.29 7.24 -12.34
CA ALA A 92 4.81 6.34 -13.36
C ALA A 92 6.35 6.36 -13.45
N GLN A 93 6.96 7.52 -13.21
CA GLN A 93 8.42 7.69 -13.29
C GLN A 93 9.17 7.25 -12.02
N HIS A 94 8.55 7.37 -10.84
CA HIS A 94 9.27 7.27 -9.57
C HIS A 94 9.00 5.99 -8.77
N TYR A 95 7.91 5.27 -9.04
CA TYR A 95 7.53 4.13 -8.21
C TYR A 95 7.70 2.76 -8.87
N GLU A 96 8.22 2.69 -10.10
CA GLU A 96 8.66 1.43 -10.74
C GLU A 96 7.63 0.28 -10.64
N GLY A 97 6.34 0.59 -10.86
CA GLY A 97 5.25 -0.39 -10.77
C GLY A 97 4.86 -0.81 -9.35
N SER A 98 5.40 -0.16 -8.32
CA SER A 98 5.10 -0.42 -6.90
C SER A 98 3.87 0.33 -6.38
N LEU A 99 3.43 1.38 -7.10
CA LEU A 99 2.29 2.21 -6.72
C LEU A 99 1.32 2.34 -7.89
N PHE A 100 0.04 2.09 -7.61
CA PHE A 100 -1.07 2.26 -8.56
C PHE A 100 -1.99 3.38 -8.08
N LEU A 101 -2.38 4.27 -9.01
CA LEU A 101 -3.34 5.33 -8.71
C LEU A 101 -4.76 4.77 -8.74
N GLY A 102 -5.59 5.22 -7.80
CA GLY A 102 -6.97 4.79 -7.67
C GLY A 102 -7.99 5.79 -8.22
N PHE A 103 -7.57 6.68 -9.11
CA PHE A 103 -8.39 7.71 -9.78
C PHE A 103 -7.99 7.84 -11.24
#